data_AF-D9X4T9-F1
#
_entry.id   AF-D9X4T9-F1
#
_cell.length_a   1.000
_cell.length_b   1.000
_cell.length_c   1.000
_cell.angle_alpha   90.00
_cell.angle_beta   90.00
_cell.angle_gamma   90.00
#
_symmetry.space_group_name_H-M   'P 1'
#
loop_
_entity.id
_entity.type
_entity.pdbx_description
1 polymer ?
#
loop_
_entity_poly.entity_id
_entity_poly.type
_entity_poly.pdbx_seq_one_letter_code
_entity_poly.pdbx_strand_id
1 'polypeptide(L)'
;MTTATSRHSERRISPVFLGILAVTAVTGWATWTGFAEQPGVAVFLFVTAAWIVSLCLHEYAHARTALHSGDISVGAKGYLTLNPLKYTHALLSIVLPVIFVIMGGIGLPGGAVFIERGRIQGRWRHSLISAAGPLTNVLFAVVCTAPFWLDALDGVPTDFRFALAFLALLQVTAALLNFLPVPGLDGYGVIEPWLSYGVRRQVEPFAPFGLLFVFALLWLPAVNGVFFDVIDTILKSLGISDVETYCGQELYRFWQGSNEFCSAAP
;
A
#
# COMPACT_ATOMS: atom_id res chain seq x y z
N MET A 1 15.48 -32.67 20.48
CA MET A 1 14.47 -33.09 19.48
C MET A 1 13.25 -32.21 19.70
N THR A 2 13.25 -30.99 19.16
CA THR A 2 12.26 -29.93 19.47
C THR A 2 12.09 -28.95 18.29
N THR A 3 12.19 -29.45 17.07
CA THR A 3 12.16 -28.65 15.84
C THR A 3 10.84 -28.73 15.06
N ALA A 4 9.85 -29.48 15.56
CA ALA A 4 8.59 -29.72 14.83
C ALA A 4 7.46 -28.72 15.19
N THR A 5 7.48 -28.11 16.37
CA THR A 5 6.36 -27.27 16.85
C THR A 5 6.45 -25.79 16.43
N SER A 6 7.62 -25.26 16.07
CA SER A 6 7.73 -23.84 15.66
C SER A 6 7.18 -23.56 14.26
N ARG A 7 7.34 -24.50 13.33
CA ARG A 7 6.94 -24.35 11.92
C ARG A 7 5.43 -24.13 11.73
N HIS A 8 4.60 -24.63 12.64
CA HIS A 8 3.14 -24.50 12.54
C HIS A 8 2.61 -23.14 13.02
N SER A 9 3.32 -22.46 13.92
CA SER A 9 2.95 -21.11 14.40
C SER A 9 3.29 -20.04 13.36
N GLU A 10 4.40 -20.23 12.63
CA GLU A 10 4.91 -19.32 11.60
C GLU A 10 4.02 -19.20 10.33
N ARG A 11 3.03 -20.08 10.16
CA ARG A 11 2.14 -20.12 8.98
C ARG A 11 0.68 -19.76 9.24
N ARG A 12 0.30 -19.44 10.48
CA ARG A 12 -1.10 -19.11 10.78
C ARG A 12 -1.37 -17.65 10.46
N ILE A 13 -2.38 -17.42 9.60
CA ILE A 13 -2.92 -16.09 9.33
C ILE A 13 -3.49 -15.55 10.64
N SER A 14 -3.14 -14.31 10.98
CA SER A 14 -3.64 -13.64 12.19
C SER A 14 -5.16 -13.49 12.14
N PRO A 15 -5.87 -13.78 13.25
CA PRO A 15 -7.30 -13.45 13.37
C PRO A 15 -7.61 -11.98 13.09
N VAL A 16 -6.67 -11.08 13.41
CA VAL A 16 -6.80 -9.64 13.10
C VAL A 16 -6.84 -9.39 11.60
N PHE A 17 -5.98 -10.07 10.83
CA PHE A 17 -5.98 -9.94 9.37
C PHE A 17 -7.25 -10.52 8.76
N LEU A 18 -7.72 -11.67 9.27
CA LEU A 18 -9.00 -12.24 8.85
C LEU A 18 -10.17 -11.31 9.15
N GLY A 19 -10.14 -10.63 10.30
CA GLY A 19 -11.12 -9.60 10.64
C GLY A 19 -11.10 -8.42 9.67
N ILE A 20 -9.92 -7.91 9.31
CA ILE A 20 -9.78 -6.83 8.32
C ILE A 20 -10.29 -7.29 6.95
N LEU A 21 -9.96 -8.50 6.52
CA LEU A 21 -10.42 -9.06 5.25
C LEU A 21 -11.94 -9.26 5.23
N ALA A 22 -12.52 -9.69 6.35
CA ALA A 22 -13.97 -9.76 6.51
C ALA A 22 -14.61 -8.38 6.42
N VAL A 23 -14.03 -7.36 7.06
CA VAL A 23 -14.48 -5.96 6.93
C VAL A 23 -14.43 -5.53 5.46
N THR A 24 -13.31 -5.71 4.76
CA THR A 24 -13.16 -5.39 3.33
C THR A 24 -14.25 -6.06 2.49
N ALA A 25 -14.52 -7.35 2.71
CA ALA A 25 -15.53 -8.08 1.95
C ALA A 25 -16.96 -7.58 2.24
N VAL A 26 -17.30 -7.36 3.51
CA VAL A 26 -18.64 -6.90 3.92
C VAL A 26 -18.90 -5.48 3.44
N THR A 27 -17.92 -4.57 3.57
CA THR A 27 -18.09 -3.18 3.16
C THR A 27 -18.03 -3.03 1.65
N GLY A 28 -17.24 -3.85 0.95
CA GLY A 28 -17.28 -3.96 -0.51
C GLY A 28 -18.61 -4.49 -1.04
N TRP A 29 -19.22 -5.45 -0.35
CA TRP A 29 -20.58 -5.89 -0.66
C TRP A 29 -21.63 -4.80 -0.36
N ALA A 30 -21.47 -4.06 0.73
CA ALA A 30 -22.37 -2.97 1.09
C ALA A 30 -22.30 -1.80 0.09
N THR A 31 -21.10 -1.45 -0.41
CA THR A 31 -20.94 -0.46 -1.48
C THR A 31 -21.51 -0.95 -2.81
N TRP A 32 -21.39 -2.24 -3.10
CA TRP A 32 -21.98 -2.83 -4.32
C TRP A 32 -23.51 -2.88 -4.27
N THR A 33 -24.10 -3.23 -3.14
CA THR A 33 -25.56 -3.41 -3.04
C THR A 33 -26.30 -2.11 -2.75
N GLY A 34 -25.59 -1.02 -2.42
CA GLY A 34 -26.21 0.20 -1.90
C GLY A 34 -26.90 -0.02 -0.56
N PHE A 35 -26.50 -1.05 0.20
CA PHE A 35 -27.15 -1.42 1.46
C PHE A 35 -26.95 -0.36 2.56
N ALA A 36 -25.85 0.39 2.51
CA ALA A 36 -25.56 1.41 3.49
C ALA A 36 -26.44 2.65 3.29
N GLU A 37 -27.15 3.08 4.36
CA GLU A 37 -27.90 4.35 4.36
C GLU A 37 -27.03 5.56 4.00
N GLN A 38 -25.72 5.48 4.30
CA GLN A 38 -24.71 6.44 3.89
C GLN A 38 -23.63 5.74 3.05
N PRO A 39 -23.65 5.86 1.71
CA PRO A 39 -22.71 5.16 0.84
C PRO A 39 -21.25 5.52 1.16
N GLY A 40 -20.98 6.77 1.54
CA GLY A 40 -19.64 7.24 1.89
C GLY A 40 -19.00 6.50 3.07
N VAL A 41 -19.77 6.05 4.07
CA VAL A 41 -19.23 5.25 5.19
C VAL A 41 -18.77 3.88 4.71
N ALA A 42 -19.56 3.24 3.84
CA ALA A 42 -19.20 1.94 3.27
C ALA A 42 -17.96 2.06 2.38
N VAL A 43 -17.88 3.10 1.55
CA VAL A 43 -16.69 3.41 0.72
C VAL A 43 -15.46 3.64 1.59
N PHE A 44 -15.58 4.47 2.63
CA PHE A 44 -14.51 4.74 3.58
C PHE A 44 -13.94 3.46 4.20
N LEU A 45 -14.81 2.60 4.73
CA LEU A 45 -14.40 1.36 5.37
C LEU A 45 -13.83 0.35 4.37
N PHE A 46 -14.41 0.26 3.17
CA PHE A 46 -13.91 -0.60 2.09
C PHE A 46 -12.50 -0.21 1.66
N VAL A 47 -12.30 1.05 1.27
CA VAL A 47 -11.01 1.55 0.80
C VAL A 47 -9.96 1.46 1.90
N THR A 48 -10.28 1.88 3.13
CA THR A 48 -9.33 1.82 4.26
C THR A 48 -8.93 0.38 4.58
N ALA A 49 -9.90 -0.54 4.66
CA ALA A 49 -9.61 -1.93 4.97
C ALA A 49 -8.82 -2.60 3.84
N ALA A 50 -9.19 -2.39 2.58
CA ALA A 50 -8.47 -2.89 1.40
C ALA A 50 -7.03 -2.36 1.35
N TRP A 51 -6.84 -1.08 1.67
CA TRP A 51 -5.53 -0.46 1.81
C TRP A 51 -4.68 -1.15 2.90
N ILE A 52 -5.24 -1.37 4.09
CA ILE A 52 -4.52 -2.07 5.17
C ILE A 52 -4.16 -3.50 4.76
N VAL A 53 -5.05 -4.20 4.04
CA VAL A 53 -4.74 -5.53 3.48
C VAL A 53 -3.54 -5.45 2.56
N SER A 54 -3.50 -4.48 1.65
CA SER A 54 -2.36 -4.30 0.72
C SER A 54 -1.05 -4.05 1.46
N LEU A 55 -1.05 -3.21 2.51
CA LEU A 55 0.13 -2.97 3.34
C LEU A 55 0.58 -4.24 4.07
N CYS A 56 -0.36 -5.04 4.60
CA CYS A 56 0.00 -6.30 5.25
C CYS A 56 0.63 -7.29 4.25
N LEU A 57 0.12 -7.36 3.02
CA LEU A 57 0.66 -8.21 1.96
C LEU A 57 2.03 -7.74 1.49
N HIS A 58 2.23 -6.42 1.38
CA HIS A 58 3.51 -5.80 1.07
C HIS A 58 4.60 -6.22 2.07
N GLU A 59 4.34 -6.05 3.36
CA GLU A 59 5.29 -6.43 4.41
C GLU A 59 5.50 -7.94 4.50
N TYR A 60 4.44 -8.71 4.24
CA TYR A 60 4.55 -10.16 4.12
C TYR A 60 5.44 -10.57 2.94
N ALA A 61 5.39 -9.86 1.81
CA ALA A 61 6.22 -10.17 0.64
C ALA A 61 7.70 -9.93 0.91
N HIS A 62 8.04 -8.83 1.59
CA HIS A 62 9.39 -8.60 2.12
C HIS A 62 9.84 -9.74 3.02
N ALA A 63 9.03 -10.07 4.02
CA ALA A 63 9.30 -11.11 4.99
C ALA A 63 9.50 -12.49 4.34
N ARG A 64 8.63 -12.83 3.39
CA ARG A 64 8.64 -14.11 2.67
C ARG A 64 9.88 -14.24 1.80
N THR A 65 10.24 -13.17 1.09
CA THR A 65 11.42 -13.15 0.21
C THR A 65 12.71 -13.20 1.03
N ALA A 66 12.73 -12.55 2.20
CA ALA A 66 13.85 -12.61 3.14
C ALA A 66 14.04 -14.04 3.69
N LEU A 67 12.95 -14.72 4.07
CA LEU A 67 12.99 -16.12 4.51
C LEU A 67 13.56 -17.04 3.42
N HIS A 68 13.08 -16.91 2.17
CA HIS A 68 13.61 -17.68 1.04
C HIS A 68 15.09 -17.36 0.74
N SER A 69 15.53 -16.15 1.06
CA SER A 69 16.91 -15.70 0.87
C SER A 69 17.85 -16.13 2.00
N GLY A 70 17.32 -16.72 3.07
CA GLY A 70 18.09 -17.29 4.20
C GLY A 70 17.92 -16.59 5.54
N ASP A 71 17.09 -15.54 5.64
CA ASP A 71 16.84 -14.85 6.92
C ASP A 71 15.73 -15.54 7.72
N ILE A 72 16.15 -16.46 8.61
CA ILE A 72 15.25 -17.22 9.49
C ILE A 72 14.69 -16.32 10.62
N SER A 73 15.29 -15.15 10.90
CA SER A 73 14.85 -14.25 11.98
C SER A 73 13.43 -13.69 11.75
N VAL A 74 13.03 -13.59 10.49
CA VAL A 74 11.72 -13.06 10.07
C VAL A 74 10.56 -13.95 10.54
N GLY A 75 10.77 -15.27 10.56
CA GLY A 75 9.79 -16.22 11.11
C GLY A 75 9.61 -16.02 12.62
N ALA A 76 10.72 -15.83 13.33
CA ALA A 76 10.72 -15.61 14.78
C ALA A 76 10.10 -14.26 15.19
N LYS A 77 10.22 -13.23 14.36
CA LYS A 77 9.60 -11.91 14.57
C LYS A 77 8.08 -11.89 14.29
N GLY A 78 7.53 -12.96 13.72
CA GLY A 78 6.09 -13.10 13.48
C GLY A 78 5.56 -12.29 12.29
N TYR A 79 6.44 -11.75 11.43
CA TYR A 79 6.05 -10.99 10.23
C TYR A 79 5.31 -11.85 9.19
N LEU A 80 5.47 -13.17 9.26
CA LEU A 80 4.76 -14.13 8.39
C LEU A 80 3.28 -14.33 8.77
N THR A 81 2.80 -13.73 9.86
CA THR A 81 1.41 -13.91 10.34
C THR A 81 0.42 -12.88 9.79
N LEU A 82 0.86 -11.96 8.92
CA LEU A 82 0.03 -10.88 8.35
C LEU A 82 -0.59 -9.96 9.41
N ASN A 83 -0.03 -9.91 10.62
CA ASN A 83 -0.61 -9.10 11.69
C ASN A 83 -0.06 -7.66 11.65
N PRO A 84 -0.89 -6.65 11.35
CA PRO A 84 -0.45 -5.25 11.31
C PRO A 84 0.21 -4.77 12.62
N LEU A 85 -0.22 -5.31 13.76
CA LEU A 85 0.27 -4.90 15.07
C LEU A 85 1.65 -5.46 15.42
N LYS A 86 2.16 -6.43 14.66
CA LYS A 86 3.46 -7.06 14.92
C LYS A 86 4.61 -6.40 14.16
N TYR A 87 4.33 -5.49 13.23
CA TYR A 87 5.39 -4.80 12.49
C TYR A 87 6.09 -3.79 13.40
N THR A 88 7.42 -3.77 13.33
CA THR A 88 8.33 -3.09 14.28
C THR A 88 8.04 -1.59 14.44
N HIS A 89 7.55 -0.96 13.38
CA HIS A 89 7.15 0.44 13.40
C HIS A 89 5.70 0.63 12.96
N ALA A 90 4.75 -0.17 13.47
CA ALA A 90 3.33 -0.06 13.12
C ALA A 90 2.77 1.39 13.10
N LEU A 91 3.32 2.30 13.93
CA LEU A 91 2.96 3.72 13.91
C LEU A 91 3.40 4.45 12.63
N LEU A 92 4.63 4.24 12.16
CA LEU A 92 5.13 4.83 10.90
C LEU A 92 4.74 3.99 9.67
N SER A 93 4.57 2.68 9.85
CA SER A 93 4.27 1.69 8.80
C SER A 93 2.81 1.59 8.44
N ILE A 94 1.90 1.89 9.38
CA ILE A 94 0.47 1.71 9.17
C ILE A 94 -0.31 2.95 9.62
N VAL A 95 -0.09 3.44 10.85
CA VAL A 95 -0.90 4.54 11.39
C VAL A 95 -0.70 5.83 10.59
N LEU A 96 0.55 6.21 10.31
CA LEU A 96 0.85 7.42 9.57
C LEU A 96 0.29 7.38 8.13
N PRO A 97 0.54 6.33 7.32
CA PRO A 97 -0.11 6.19 6.01
C PRO A 97 -1.63 6.27 6.07
N VAL A 98 -2.26 5.57 7.03
CA VAL A 98 -3.73 5.57 7.17
C VAL A 98 -4.25 6.97 7.51
N ILE A 99 -3.63 7.68 8.46
CA ILE A 99 -4.02 9.05 8.81
C ILE A 99 -3.99 9.96 7.58
N PHE A 100 -2.97 9.85 6.74
CA PHE A 100 -2.86 10.69 5.55
C PHE A 100 -3.84 10.31 4.44
N VAL A 101 -4.12 9.01 4.23
CA VAL A 101 -5.20 8.58 3.34
C VAL A 101 -6.51 9.20 3.82
N ILE A 102 -6.79 9.18 5.14
CA ILE A 102 -7.95 9.81 5.76
C ILE A 102 -7.95 11.34 5.56
N MET A 103 -6.83 12.03 5.77
CA MET A 103 -6.78 13.51 5.76
C MET A 103 -6.79 14.12 4.35
N GLY A 104 -6.12 13.49 3.38
CA GLY A 104 -5.85 14.09 2.06
C GLY A 104 -6.02 13.16 0.87
N GLY A 105 -6.34 11.88 1.06
CA GLY A 105 -6.52 10.91 -0.03
C GLY A 105 -5.26 10.58 -0.81
N ILE A 106 -4.07 10.82 -0.24
CA ILE A 106 -2.79 10.43 -0.83
C ILE A 106 -2.42 9.04 -0.30
N GLY A 107 -2.25 8.07 -1.20
CA GLY A 107 -1.79 6.71 -0.85
C GLY A 107 -0.30 6.71 -0.53
N LEU A 108 0.08 6.51 0.72
CA LEU A 108 1.47 6.63 1.16
C LEU A 108 2.12 5.30 1.50
N PRO A 109 3.42 5.13 1.23
CA PRO A 109 4.14 3.92 1.59
C PRO A 109 4.14 3.74 3.12
N GLY A 110 3.94 2.50 3.56
CA GLY A 110 4.27 2.13 4.93
C GLY A 110 5.76 2.31 5.19
N GLY A 111 6.12 2.85 6.35
CA GLY A 111 7.49 2.75 6.90
C GLY A 111 8.03 1.32 6.89
N ALA A 112 9.34 1.22 6.65
CA ALA A 112 10.03 -0.04 6.36
C ALA A 112 10.02 -1.08 7.51
N VAL A 113 9.90 -2.36 7.15
CA VAL A 113 10.20 -3.49 8.04
C VAL A 113 11.70 -3.71 8.17
N PHE A 114 12.16 -3.82 9.43
CA PHE A 114 13.56 -4.12 9.75
C PHE A 114 13.92 -5.59 9.47
N ILE A 115 14.59 -5.82 8.34
CA ILE A 115 15.15 -7.11 7.93
C ILE A 115 16.62 -7.18 8.37
N GLU A 116 17.07 -8.33 8.88
CA GLU A 116 18.47 -8.53 9.30
C GLU A 116 19.35 -8.80 8.08
N ARG A 117 19.66 -7.72 7.36
CA ARG A 117 20.46 -7.75 6.13
C ARG A 117 21.84 -8.42 6.30
N GLY A 118 22.40 -8.42 7.51
CA GLY A 118 23.67 -9.08 7.82
C GLY A 118 23.69 -10.59 7.60
N ARG A 119 22.54 -11.26 7.51
CA ARG A 119 22.44 -12.72 7.31
C ARG A 119 22.21 -13.15 5.85
N ILE A 120 21.93 -12.21 4.95
CA ILE A 120 21.60 -12.51 3.56
C ILE A 120 22.85 -12.34 2.69
N GLN A 121 23.23 -13.41 1.99
CA GLN A 121 24.40 -13.40 1.11
C GLN A 121 24.02 -13.01 -0.32
N GLY A 122 24.68 -11.98 -0.87
CA GLY A 122 24.59 -11.59 -2.28
C GLY A 122 23.71 -10.36 -2.55
N ARG A 123 24.25 -9.42 -3.34
CA ARG A 123 23.63 -8.11 -3.65
C ARG A 123 22.25 -8.25 -4.29
N TRP A 124 22.08 -9.21 -5.20
CA TRP A 124 20.81 -9.49 -5.86
C TRP A 124 19.70 -9.92 -4.91
N ARG A 125 20.01 -10.72 -3.89
CA ARG A 125 19.02 -11.18 -2.91
C ARG A 125 18.51 -10.01 -2.06
N HIS A 126 19.41 -9.10 -1.68
CA HIS A 126 19.02 -7.87 -1.00
C HIS A 126 18.09 -7.00 -1.85
N SER A 127 18.45 -6.77 -3.12
CA SER A 127 17.61 -6.01 -4.04
C SER A 127 16.24 -6.65 -4.25
N LEU A 128 16.17 -7.97 -4.38
CA LEU A 128 14.92 -8.71 -4.55
C LEU A 128 14.02 -8.63 -3.31
N ILE A 129 14.60 -8.70 -2.12
CA ILE A 129 13.86 -8.54 -0.87
C ILE A 129 13.24 -7.15 -0.82
N SER A 130 14.01 -6.10 -1.10
CA SER A 130 13.48 -4.73 -1.15
C SER A 130 12.51 -4.48 -2.30
N ALA A 131 12.62 -5.20 -3.43
CA ALA A 131 11.64 -5.07 -4.51
C ALA A 131 10.31 -5.79 -4.22
N ALA A 132 10.30 -6.80 -3.33
CA ALA A 132 9.13 -7.67 -3.13
C ALA A 132 7.87 -6.95 -2.64
N GLY A 133 8.01 -6.00 -1.70
CA GLY A 133 6.89 -5.16 -1.25
C GLY A 133 6.35 -4.27 -2.36
N PRO A 134 7.17 -3.39 -2.98
CA PRO A 134 6.74 -2.55 -4.10
C PRO A 134 6.07 -3.32 -5.24
N LEU A 135 6.60 -4.51 -5.60
CA LEU A 135 6.00 -5.38 -6.60
C LEU A 135 4.62 -5.93 -6.17
N THR A 136 4.41 -6.15 -4.88
CA THR A 136 3.10 -6.54 -4.35
C THR A 136 2.09 -5.40 -4.45
N ASN A 137 2.52 -4.15 -4.22
CA ASN A 137 1.66 -2.98 -4.45
C ASN A 137 1.33 -2.81 -5.93
N VAL A 138 2.29 -3.04 -6.83
CA VAL A 138 2.03 -3.05 -8.29
C VAL A 138 1.02 -4.13 -8.65
N LEU A 139 1.17 -5.35 -8.14
CA LEU A 139 0.22 -6.42 -8.38
C LEU A 139 -1.19 -6.04 -7.88
N PHE A 140 -1.29 -5.42 -6.71
CA PHE A 140 -2.55 -4.97 -6.16
C PHE A 140 -3.16 -3.82 -6.99
N ALA A 141 -2.33 -2.87 -7.45
CA ALA A 141 -2.75 -1.83 -8.39
C ALA A 141 -3.26 -2.42 -9.71
N VAL A 142 -2.59 -3.44 -10.26
CA VAL A 142 -3.06 -4.15 -11.47
C VAL A 142 -4.41 -4.82 -11.21
N VAL A 143 -4.61 -5.47 -10.06
CA VAL A 143 -5.90 -6.08 -9.72
C VAL A 143 -7.01 -5.03 -9.57
N CYS A 144 -6.74 -3.89 -8.95
CA CYS A 144 -7.71 -2.81 -8.82
C CYS A 144 -8.04 -2.11 -10.15
N THR A 145 -7.07 -2.01 -11.05
CA THR A 145 -7.23 -1.36 -12.37
C THR A 145 -7.78 -2.31 -13.44
N ALA A 146 -7.61 -3.63 -13.27
CA ALA A 146 -8.06 -4.68 -14.20
C ALA A 146 -9.49 -4.51 -14.71
N PRO A 147 -10.49 -4.24 -13.85
CA PRO A 147 -11.87 -4.09 -14.32
C PRO A 147 -12.06 -2.94 -15.33
N PHE A 148 -11.26 -1.87 -15.25
CA PHE A 148 -11.39 -0.68 -16.10
C PHE A 148 -10.88 -0.94 -17.52
N TRP A 149 -9.67 -1.48 -17.68
CA TRP A 149 -9.10 -1.72 -19.01
C TRP A 149 -9.55 -3.04 -19.66
N LEU A 150 -10.19 -3.94 -18.90
CA LEU A 150 -10.87 -5.13 -19.43
C LEU A 150 -12.33 -4.87 -19.83
N ASP A 151 -12.83 -3.65 -19.64
CA ASP A 151 -14.23 -3.27 -19.88
C ASP A 151 -15.22 -4.18 -19.11
N ALA A 152 -14.82 -4.59 -17.90
CA ALA A 152 -15.58 -5.50 -17.05
C ALA A 152 -16.43 -4.77 -15.99
N LEU A 153 -16.71 -3.48 -16.23
CA LEU A 153 -17.46 -2.62 -15.32
C LEU A 153 -18.93 -2.44 -15.74
N ASP A 154 -19.38 -3.11 -16.80
CA ASP A 154 -20.78 -3.10 -17.22
C ASP A 154 -21.69 -3.66 -16.12
N GLY A 155 -22.67 -2.85 -15.69
CA GLY A 155 -23.60 -3.20 -14.62
C GLY A 155 -23.05 -3.07 -13.20
N VAL A 156 -21.82 -2.55 -13.04
CA VAL A 156 -21.25 -2.22 -11.73
C VAL A 156 -21.88 -0.92 -11.21
N PRO A 157 -22.34 -0.88 -9.95
CA PRO A 157 -22.82 0.35 -9.31
C PRO A 157 -21.76 1.46 -9.35
N THR A 158 -22.20 2.70 -9.63
CA THR A 158 -21.34 3.88 -9.76
C THR A 158 -20.50 4.12 -8.50
N ASP A 159 -21.10 4.02 -7.31
CA ASP A 159 -20.39 4.19 -6.03
C ASP A 159 -19.25 3.18 -5.85
N PHE A 160 -19.47 1.91 -6.24
CA PHE A 160 -18.44 0.88 -6.17
C PHE A 160 -17.32 1.15 -7.19
N ARG A 161 -17.69 1.57 -8.40
CA ARG A 161 -16.74 1.95 -9.46
C ARG A 161 -15.85 3.11 -9.01
N PHE A 162 -16.41 4.15 -8.41
CA PHE A 162 -15.67 5.29 -7.84
C PHE A 162 -14.78 4.86 -6.67
N ALA A 163 -15.29 4.03 -5.75
CA ALA A 163 -14.48 3.49 -4.66
C ALA A 163 -13.28 2.68 -5.16
N LEU A 164 -13.48 1.86 -6.21
CA LEU A 164 -12.43 1.07 -6.83
C LEU A 164 -11.40 1.95 -7.56
N ALA A 165 -11.85 2.99 -8.28
CA ALA A 165 -10.97 3.95 -8.95
C ALA A 165 -10.09 4.70 -7.94
N PHE A 166 -10.67 5.15 -6.82
CA PHE A 166 -9.90 5.79 -5.75
C PHE A 166 -8.95 4.81 -5.07
N LEU A 167 -9.35 3.57 -4.81
CA LEU A 167 -8.43 2.55 -4.32
C LEU A 167 -7.28 2.29 -5.30
N ALA A 168 -7.55 2.24 -6.60
CA ALA A 168 -6.52 2.12 -7.64
C ALA A 168 -5.54 3.29 -7.61
N LEU A 169 -6.04 4.53 -7.49
CA LEU A 169 -5.22 5.73 -7.29
C LEU A 169 -4.27 5.53 -6.11
N LEU A 170 -4.79 5.18 -4.93
CA LEU A 170 -3.97 4.96 -3.74
C LEU A 170 -2.87 3.93 -3.98
N GLN A 171 -3.19 2.80 -4.64
CA GLN A 171 -2.24 1.71 -4.88
C GLN A 171 -1.14 2.10 -5.88
N VAL A 172 -1.49 2.82 -6.95
CA VAL A 172 -0.52 3.37 -7.90
C VAL A 172 0.38 4.38 -7.21
N THR A 173 -0.17 5.28 -6.39
CA THR A 173 0.62 6.22 -5.58
C THR A 173 1.57 5.47 -4.65
N ALA A 174 1.08 4.46 -3.92
CA ALA A 174 1.89 3.65 -3.02
C ALA A 174 3.03 2.95 -3.75
N ALA A 175 2.75 2.37 -4.92
CA ALA A 175 3.74 1.67 -5.73
C ALA A 175 4.83 2.64 -6.21
N LEU A 176 4.46 3.79 -6.80
CA LEU A 176 5.41 4.78 -7.27
C LEU A 176 6.29 5.33 -6.16
N LEU A 177 5.70 5.70 -5.02
CA LEU A 177 6.45 6.20 -3.87
C LEU A 177 7.42 5.15 -3.33
N ASN A 178 6.99 3.89 -3.22
CA ASN A 178 7.86 2.81 -2.76
C ASN A 178 9.01 2.50 -3.73
N PHE A 179 8.89 2.82 -5.02
CA PHE A 179 10.01 2.69 -5.96
C PHE A 179 10.97 3.89 -5.97
N LEU A 180 10.65 4.99 -5.28
CA LEU A 180 11.56 6.13 -5.22
C LEU A 180 12.89 5.72 -4.56
N PRO A 181 14.05 6.09 -5.16
CA PRO A 181 15.37 5.77 -4.63
C PRO A 181 15.74 6.69 -3.46
N VAL A 182 14.82 6.89 -2.50
CA VAL A 182 15.00 7.74 -1.33
C VAL A 182 15.36 6.87 -0.11
N PRO A 183 16.42 7.21 0.63
CA PRO A 183 16.86 6.44 1.81
C PRO A 183 15.71 6.25 2.79
N GLY A 184 15.44 5.02 3.22
CA GLY A 184 14.30 4.72 4.11
C GLY A 184 13.05 4.22 3.40
N LEU A 185 12.98 4.32 2.07
CA LEU A 185 11.99 3.64 1.22
C LEU A 185 12.60 2.40 0.56
N ASP A 186 11.73 1.53 0.07
CA ASP A 186 12.12 0.25 -0.52
C ASP A 186 12.94 0.40 -1.80
N GLY A 187 12.62 1.39 -2.63
CA GLY A 187 13.34 1.69 -3.87
C GLY A 187 14.82 1.98 -3.63
N TYR A 188 15.15 2.64 -2.52
CA TYR A 188 16.54 2.78 -2.10
C TYR A 188 17.15 1.43 -1.71
N GLY A 189 16.42 0.58 -0.99
CA GLY A 189 16.85 -0.77 -0.66
C GLY A 189 17.16 -1.66 -1.89
N VAL A 190 16.52 -1.39 -3.04
CA VAL A 190 16.83 -2.06 -4.31
C VAL A 190 18.22 -1.67 -4.82
N ILE A 191 18.57 -0.38 -4.77
CA ILE A 191 19.85 0.14 -5.29
C ILE A 191 20.98 0.10 -4.26
N GLU A 192 20.68 0.12 -2.96
CA GLU A 192 21.63 0.20 -1.87
C GLU A 192 22.74 -0.87 -1.97
N PRO A 193 22.46 -2.16 -2.28
CA PRO A 193 23.49 -3.19 -2.42
C PRO A 193 24.50 -2.94 -3.55
N TRP A 194 24.22 -2.01 -4.44
CA TRP A 194 25.07 -1.62 -5.58
C TRP A 194 25.88 -0.35 -5.31
N LEU A 195 25.49 0.44 -4.32
CA LEU A 195 26.21 1.65 -3.93
C LEU A 195 27.54 1.32 -3.24
N SER A 196 28.53 2.21 -3.38
CA SER A 196 29.81 2.10 -2.69
C SER A 196 29.64 2.22 -1.17
N TYR A 197 30.56 1.64 -0.40
CA TYR A 197 30.50 1.67 1.06
C TYR A 197 30.48 3.09 1.64
N GLY A 198 31.23 4.02 1.03
CA GLY A 198 31.26 5.41 1.44
C GLY A 198 29.90 6.10 1.33
N VAL A 199 29.18 5.88 0.22
CA VAL A 199 27.83 6.44 0.00
C VAL A 199 26.84 5.87 1.01
N ARG A 200 26.84 4.55 1.24
CA ARG A 200 25.93 3.94 2.22
C ARG A 200 26.11 4.51 3.61
N ARG A 201 27.36 4.64 4.07
CA ARG A 201 27.68 5.17 5.41
C ARG A 201 27.26 6.65 5.58
N GLN A 202 27.31 7.44 4.51
CA GLN A 202 26.84 8.83 4.54
C GLN A 202 25.32 8.93 4.56
N VAL A 203 24.64 7.98 3.93
CA VAL A 203 23.19 8.00 3.71
C VAL A 203 22.42 7.32 4.84
N GLU A 204 23.01 6.33 5.51
CA GLU A 204 22.40 5.57 6.61
C GLU A 204 21.75 6.45 7.72
N PRO A 205 22.36 7.56 8.18
CA PRO A 205 21.75 8.42 9.19
C PRO A 205 20.45 9.10 8.74
N PHE A 206 20.27 9.25 7.42
CA PHE A 206 19.09 9.91 6.84
C PHE A 206 17.93 8.95 6.61
N ALA A 207 18.14 7.63 6.64
CA ALA A 207 17.10 6.64 6.36
C ALA A 207 15.83 6.78 7.23
N PRO A 208 15.89 7.07 8.55
CA PRO A 208 14.69 7.30 9.36
C PRO A 208 13.88 8.54 8.93
N PHE A 209 14.54 9.52 8.31
CA PHE A 209 13.93 10.77 7.85
C PHE A 209 13.46 10.70 6.39
N GLY A 210 13.72 9.60 5.69
CA GLY A 210 13.37 9.41 4.28
C GLY A 210 11.91 9.70 3.95
N LEU A 211 11.01 9.11 4.74
CA LEU A 211 9.58 9.29 4.58
C LEU A 211 9.20 10.77 4.80
N LEU A 212 9.75 11.42 5.83
CA LEU A 212 9.56 12.86 6.10
C LEU A 212 10.11 13.73 4.97
N PHE A 213 11.24 13.34 4.36
CA PHE A 213 11.82 14.05 3.23
C PHE A 213 10.92 13.98 1.99
N VAL A 214 10.36 12.81 1.68
CA VAL A 214 9.38 12.67 0.59
C VAL A 214 8.15 13.53 0.85
N PHE A 215 7.66 13.59 2.09
CA PHE A 215 6.57 14.50 2.45
C PHE A 215 6.92 15.97 2.21
N ALA A 216 8.09 16.41 2.67
CA ALA A 216 8.54 17.79 2.46
C ALA A 216 8.65 18.12 0.97
N LEU A 217 9.09 17.15 0.15
CA LEU A 217 9.17 17.30 -1.30
C LEU A 217 7.79 17.41 -1.95
N LEU A 218 6.83 16.55 -1.57
CA LEU A 218 5.46 16.58 -2.07
C LEU A 218 4.65 17.78 -1.57
N TRP A 219 5.14 18.51 -0.57
CA TRP A 219 4.54 19.79 -0.15
C TRP A 219 4.84 20.92 -1.13
N LEU A 220 5.89 20.79 -1.94
CA LEU A 220 6.21 21.76 -2.99
C LEU A 220 5.18 21.62 -4.12
N PRO A 221 4.39 22.67 -4.44
CA PRO A 221 3.31 22.57 -5.43
C PRO A 221 3.77 22.09 -6.80
N ALA A 222 4.97 22.49 -7.22
CA ALA A 222 5.55 22.06 -8.49
C ALA A 222 5.86 20.55 -8.53
N VAL A 223 6.39 20.00 -7.44
CA VAL A 223 6.70 18.56 -7.34
C VAL A 223 5.41 17.76 -7.20
N ASN A 224 4.48 18.26 -6.38
CA ASN A 224 3.16 17.67 -6.21
C ASN A 224 2.41 17.56 -7.54
N GLY A 225 2.36 18.65 -8.31
CA GLY A 225 1.73 18.69 -9.63
C GLY A 225 2.32 17.64 -10.57
N VAL A 226 3.64 17.65 -10.76
CA VAL A 226 4.31 16.66 -11.63
C VAL A 226 4.07 15.22 -11.16
N PHE A 227 4.07 14.99 -9.85
CA PHE A 227 3.86 13.67 -9.28
C PHE A 227 2.44 13.14 -9.55
N PHE A 228 1.41 13.97 -9.32
CA PHE A 228 0.03 13.59 -9.62
C PHE A 228 -0.25 13.56 -11.12
N ASP A 229 0.35 14.43 -11.93
CA ASP A 229 0.25 14.36 -13.39
C ASP A 229 0.74 13.00 -13.94
N VAL A 230 1.82 12.47 -13.39
CA VAL A 230 2.32 11.13 -13.74
C VAL A 230 1.32 10.05 -13.34
N ILE A 231 0.76 10.14 -12.13
CA ILE A 231 -0.24 9.18 -11.64
C ILE A 231 -1.49 9.22 -12.52
N ASP A 232 -2.03 10.40 -12.79
CA ASP A 232 -3.23 10.60 -13.60
C ASP A 232 -3.00 10.12 -15.04
N THR A 233 -1.81 10.35 -15.59
CA THR A 233 -1.44 9.80 -16.91
C THR A 233 -1.46 8.27 -16.92
N ILE A 234 -0.94 7.63 -15.88
CA ILE A 234 -0.98 6.16 -15.74
C ILE A 234 -2.43 5.69 -15.61
N LEU A 235 -3.22 6.29 -14.75
CA LEU A 235 -4.61 5.89 -14.52
C LEU A 235 -5.48 6.06 -15.78
N LYS A 236 -5.33 7.18 -16.50
CA LYS A 236 -5.97 7.42 -17.80
C LYS A 236 -5.61 6.35 -18.82
N SER A 237 -4.34 5.96 -18.88
CA SER A 237 -3.89 4.89 -19.79
C SER A 237 -4.50 3.52 -19.45
N LEU A 238 -4.96 3.34 -18.21
CA LEU A 238 -5.63 2.14 -17.71
C LEU A 238 -7.17 2.25 -17.71
N GLY A 239 -7.73 3.30 -18.35
CA GLY A 239 -9.17 3.48 -18.49
C GLY A 239 -9.86 4.12 -17.27
N ILE A 240 -9.09 4.65 -16.32
CA ILE A 240 -9.63 5.35 -15.14
C ILE A 240 -9.56 6.86 -15.40
N SER A 241 -10.71 7.52 -15.36
CA SER A 241 -10.85 8.96 -15.52
C SER A 241 -10.63 9.73 -14.22
N ASP A 242 -10.23 11.00 -14.35
CA ASP A 242 -10.04 11.92 -13.20
C ASP A 242 -11.33 12.07 -12.39
N VAL A 243 -12.49 12.00 -13.06
CA VAL A 243 -13.80 12.12 -12.44
C VAL A 243 -14.06 10.93 -11.51
N GLU A 244 -13.72 9.71 -11.92
CA GLU A 244 -13.93 8.52 -11.09
C GLU A 244 -13.05 8.54 -9.84
N THR A 245 -11.78 8.95 -9.98
CA THR A 245 -10.87 9.09 -8.84
C THR A 245 -11.30 10.21 -7.90
N TYR A 246 -11.73 11.35 -8.45
CA TYR A 246 -12.20 12.50 -7.68
C TYR A 246 -13.47 12.17 -6.90
N CYS A 247 -14.47 11.57 -7.58
CA CYS A 247 -15.71 11.18 -6.93
C CYS A 247 -15.52 10.06 -5.90
N GLY A 248 -14.60 9.13 -6.14
CA GLY A 248 -14.22 8.14 -5.14
C GLY A 248 -13.56 8.78 -3.91
N GLN A 249 -12.71 9.78 -4.09
CA GLN A 249 -12.08 10.53 -2.99
C GLN A 249 -13.12 11.33 -2.19
N GLU A 250 -14.08 11.98 -2.85
CA GLU A 250 -15.18 12.70 -2.22
C GLU A 250 -16.07 11.75 -1.39
N LEU A 251 -16.49 10.62 -1.97
CA LEU A 251 -17.26 9.60 -1.26
C LEU A 251 -16.49 9.04 -0.06
N TYR A 252 -15.18 8.85 -0.21
CA TYR A 252 -14.32 8.42 0.89
C TYR A 252 -14.26 9.47 2.02
N ARG A 253 -14.27 10.77 1.70
CA ARG A 253 -14.26 11.88 2.67
C ARG A 253 -15.67 12.34 3.03
N PHE A 254 -16.56 11.38 3.32
CA PHE A 254 -17.99 11.61 3.55
C PHE A 254 -18.33 12.69 4.61
N TRP A 255 -17.41 13.00 5.52
CA TRP A 255 -17.58 14.03 6.55
C TRP A 255 -17.39 15.47 6.05
N GLN A 256 -16.94 15.69 4.80
CA GLN A 256 -16.73 17.04 4.23
C GLN A 256 -17.95 17.59 3.47
N GLY A 257 -19.03 16.81 3.40
CA GLY A 257 -20.23 17.13 2.62
C GLY A 257 -20.20 16.50 1.23
N SER A 258 -21.36 16.15 0.69
CA SER A 258 -21.48 15.53 -0.64
C SER A 258 -21.60 16.59 -1.73
N ASN A 259 -20.71 16.55 -2.72
CA ASN A 259 -20.88 17.34 -3.94
C ASN A 259 -21.93 16.71 -4.87
N GLU A 260 -22.93 17.50 -5.29
CA GLU A 260 -23.99 17.07 -6.22
C GLU A 260 -23.43 16.53 -7.55
N PHE A 261 -22.24 16.98 -7.94
CA PHE A 261 -21.54 16.56 -9.16
C PHE A 261 -21.32 15.04 -9.24
N CYS A 262 -20.94 14.40 -8.13
CA CYS A 262 -20.68 12.96 -8.10
C CYS A 262 -21.96 12.12 -7.97
N SER A 263 -23.08 12.75 -7.61
CA SER A 263 -24.41 12.12 -7.60
C SER A 263 -25.08 12.16 -8.99
N ALA A 264 -24.60 13.02 -9.89
CA ALA A 264 -25.13 13.24 -11.23
C ALA A 264 -24.23 12.68 -12.36
N ALA A 265 -23.05 12.15 -12.02
CA ALA A 265 -22.15 11.52 -12.98
C ALA A 265 -22.72 10.15 -13.41
N PRO A 266 -22.95 9.94 -14.72
CA PRO A 266 -23.62 8.75 -15.26
C PRO A 266 -22.79 7.46 -15.15
#